data_AF-A0A1Y2K5I9-F1
#
_entry.id   AF-A0A1Y2K5I9-F1
#
_cell.length_a   1.000
_cell.length_b   1.000
_cell.length_c   1.000
_cell.angle_alpha   90.00
_cell.angle_beta   90.00
_cell.angle_gamma   90.00
#
_symmetry.space_group_name_H-M   'P 1'
#
loop_
_entity.id
_entity.type
_entity.pdbx_description
1 polymer ?
#
loop_
_entity_poly.entity_id
_entity_poly.type
_entity_poly.pdbx_seq_one_letter_code
_entity_poly.pdbx_strand_id
1 'polypeptide(L)'
;MVEWAGDYPWSSAAGHLGLRDDAMLSITQDVASIDEWARFLAEGVSDETAEKLRLHERTGRPLGDAGFVAHLERLTGRKLARAKPGPKPKEGTNG
;
A
#
# COMPACT_ATOMS: atom_id res chain seq x y z
N MET A 1 -5.28 -4.22 -18.84
CA MET A 1 -4.07 -4.64 -18.10
C MET A 1 -2.91 -4.53 -19.07
N VAL A 2 -1.76 -4.04 -18.64
CA VAL A 2 -0.55 -3.97 -19.48
C VAL A 2 0.31 -5.21 -19.24
N GLU A 3 1.13 -5.60 -20.21
CA GLU A 3 1.98 -6.78 -20.12
C GLU A 3 3.21 -6.55 -19.23
N TRP A 4 3.73 -5.31 -19.21
CA TRP A 4 4.89 -4.93 -18.42
C TRP A 4 4.61 -3.71 -17.55
N ALA A 5 5.16 -3.69 -16.34
CA ALA A 5 4.90 -2.65 -15.35
C ALA A 5 5.27 -1.24 -15.83
N GLY A 6 6.34 -1.10 -16.63
CA GLY A 6 6.78 0.17 -17.21
C GLY A 6 5.77 0.80 -18.17
N ASP A 7 4.84 0.01 -18.73
CA ASP A 7 3.85 0.50 -19.69
C ASP A 7 2.58 1.04 -19.02
N TYR A 8 2.44 0.91 -17.69
CA TYR A 8 1.22 1.33 -17.02
C TYR A 8 1.18 2.87 -16.84
N PRO A 9 0.30 3.59 -17.57
CA PRO A 9 0.38 5.04 -17.69
C PRO A 9 0.08 5.79 -16.39
N TRP A 10 -0.68 5.15 -15.50
CA TRP A 10 -1.09 5.68 -14.18
C TRP A 10 -0.16 5.23 -13.05
N SER A 11 1.12 5.00 -13.36
CA SER A 11 2.16 4.74 -12.38
C SER A 11 3.40 5.58 -12.64
N SER A 12 4.26 5.67 -11.64
CA SER A 12 5.61 6.24 -11.73
C SER A 12 6.65 5.24 -12.28
N ALA A 13 6.25 4.01 -12.62
CA ALA A 13 7.18 2.94 -13.01
C ALA A 13 8.05 3.34 -14.21
N ALA A 14 7.45 3.95 -15.24
CA ALA A 14 8.18 4.48 -16.40
C ALA A 14 9.24 5.53 -16.00
N GLY A 15 8.95 6.36 -15.01
CA GLY A 15 9.88 7.37 -14.51
C GLY A 15 11.05 6.75 -13.74
N HIS A 16 10.77 5.80 -12.84
CA HIS A 16 11.82 5.06 -12.13
C HIS A 16 12.71 4.20 -13.05
N LEU A 17 12.19 3.78 -14.20
CA LEU A 17 12.93 3.05 -15.23
C LEU A 17 13.68 3.97 -16.20
N GLY A 18 13.56 5.31 -16.06
CA GLY A 18 14.17 6.26 -16.98
C GLY A 18 13.55 6.29 -18.38
N LEU A 19 12.36 5.70 -18.56
CA LEU A 19 11.64 5.65 -19.85
C LEU A 19 10.81 6.90 -20.10
N ARG A 20 10.48 7.63 -19.03
CA ARG A 20 9.71 8.88 -19.08
C ARG A 20 10.33 9.88 -18.12
N ASP A 21 10.61 11.09 -18.61
CA ASP A 21 10.88 12.21 -17.73
C ASP A 21 9.56 12.63 -17.05
N ASP A 22 9.50 12.50 -15.73
CA ASP A 22 8.30 12.73 -14.95
C ASP A 22 8.58 13.86 -13.95
N ALA A 23 8.15 15.07 -14.31
CA ALA A 23 8.40 16.28 -13.53
C ALA A 23 7.79 16.25 -12.11
N MET A 24 6.86 15.31 -11.82
CA MET A 24 6.33 15.11 -10.47
C MET A 24 7.21 14.19 -9.61
N LEU A 25 8.11 13.43 -10.23
CA LEU A 25 9.03 12.53 -9.52
C LEU A 25 10.32 13.25 -9.15
N SER A 26 10.53 13.46 -7.87
CA SER A 26 11.87 13.74 -7.35
C SER A 26 12.61 12.42 -7.18
N ILE A 27 13.22 11.93 -8.26
CA ILE A 27 14.06 10.73 -8.21
C ILE A 27 15.38 11.12 -7.55
N THR A 28 15.43 11.02 -6.22
CA THR A 28 16.67 11.17 -5.46
C THR A 28 17.53 9.91 -5.63
N GLN A 29 18.85 10.07 -5.75
CA GLN A 29 19.80 8.96 -5.94
C GLN A 29 19.76 7.93 -4.78
N ASP A 30 19.17 8.29 -3.64
CA ASP A 30 19.18 7.49 -2.42
C ASP A 30 18.10 6.38 -2.37
N VAL A 31 17.19 6.29 -3.35
CA VAL A 31 16.05 5.35 -3.30
C VAL A 31 16.40 3.98 -3.90
N ALA A 32 16.81 3.97 -5.17
CA ALA A 32 17.27 2.81 -5.93
C ALA A 32 17.71 3.25 -7.33
N SER A 33 18.68 2.56 -7.91
CA SER A 33 19.08 2.71 -9.32
C SER A 33 18.02 2.16 -10.29
N ILE A 34 18.12 2.54 -11.57
CA ILE A 34 17.26 2.01 -12.64
C ILE A 34 17.29 0.48 -12.69
N ASP A 35 18.47 -0.12 -12.54
CA ASP A 35 18.65 -1.57 -12.58
C ASP A 35 17.99 -2.28 -11.39
N GLU A 36 18.05 -1.67 -10.20
CA GLU A 36 17.36 -2.18 -9.01
C GLU A 36 15.84 -2.11 -9.18
N TRP A 37 15.32 -1.03 -9.75
CA TRP A 37 13.91 -0.91 -10.10
C TRP A 37 13.46 -1.93 -11.13
N ALA A 38 14.24 -2.12 -12.19
CA ALA A 38 13.95 -3.11 -13.23
C ALA A 38 13.91 -4.54 -12.63
N ARG A 39 14.86 -4.87 -11.75
CA ARG A 39 14.89 -6.16 -11.04
C ARG A 39 13.68 -6.32 -10.13
N PHE A 40 13.38 -5.32 -9.29
CA PHE A 40 12.23 -5.35 -8.39
C PHE A 40 10.90 -5.57 -9.11
N LEU A 41 10.68 -4.87 -10.23
CA LEU A 41 9.46 -5.04 -11.03
C LEU A 41 9.38 -6.41 -11.70
N ALA A 42 10.52 -6.98 -12.10
CA ALA A 42 10.58 -8.31 -12.72
C ALA A 42 10.37 -9.46 -11.71
N GLU A 43 10.71 -9.27 -10.44
CA GLU A 43 10.45 -10.25 -9.37
C GLU A 43 8.94 -10.52 -9.20
N GLY A 44 8.12 -9.51 -9.44
CA GLY A 44 6.67 -9.60 -9.30
C GLY A 44 6.24 -9.90 -7.86
N VAL A 45 5.02 -10.40 -7.70
CA VAL A 45 4.49 -10.84 -6.41
C VAL A 45 3.80 -12.19 -6.58
N SER A 46 3.83 -13.01 -5.53
CA SER A 46 3.09 -14.28 -5.54
C SER A 46 1.59 -14.03 -5.59
N ASP A 47 0.84 -14.97 -6.16
CA ASP A 47 -0.63 -14.92 -6.20
C ASP A 47 -1.23 -14.74 -4.81
N GLU A 48 -0.69 -15.43 -3.81
CA GLU A 48 -1.13 -15.29 -2.41
C GLU A 48 -0.95 -13.85 -1.89
N THR A 49 0.17 -13.22 -2.21
CA THR A 49 0.45 -11.83 -1.81
C THR A 49 -0.48 -10.87 -2.54
N ALA A 50 -0.66 -11.07 -3.85
CA ALA A 50 -1.55 -10.27 -4.66
C ALA A 50 -3.00 -10.35 -4.15
N GLU A 51 -3.45 -11.53 -3.74
CA GLU A 51 -4.81 -11.73 -3.21
C GLU A 51 -5.01 -11.07 -1.84
N LYS A 52 -3.99 -11.10 -0.98
CA LYS A 52 -4.00 -10.34 0.28
C LYS A 52 -4.10 -8.83 0.01
N LEU A 53 -3.30 -8.30 -0.92
CA LEU A 53 -3.36 -6.88 -1.29
C LEU A 53 -4.76 -6.48 -1.78
N ARG A 54 -5.32 -7.24 -2.73
CA ARG A 54 -6.68 -6.99 -3.25
C ARG A 54 -7.77 -7.05 -2.17
N LEU A 55 -7.67 -7.99 -1.24
CA LEU A 55 -8.61 -8.09 -0.11
C LEU A 55 -8.55 -6.85 0.79
N HIS A 56 -7.34 -6.40 1.13
CA HIS A 56 -7.12 -5.30 2.06
C HIS A 56 -7.41 -3.94 1.43
N GLU A 57 -7.15 -3.77 0.13
CA GLU A 57 -7.60 -2.63 -0.68
C GLU A 57 -9.14 -2.54 -0.69
N ARG A 58 -9.83 -3.64 -1.04
CA ARG A 58 -11.30 -3.68 -1.11
C ARG A 58 -11.99 -3.39 0.22
N THR A 59 -11.41 -3.84 1.33
CA THR A 59 -11.99 -3.65 2.68
C THR A 59 -11.56 -2.33 3.34
N GLY A 60 -10.54 -1.65 2.79
CA GLY A 60 -9.92 -0.48 3.38
C GLY A 60 -9.30 -0.78 4.76
N ARG A 61 -8.85 -2.02 4.99
CA ARG A 61 -8.17 -2.43 6.24
C ARG A 61 -6.69 -2.61 5.96
N PRO A 62 -5.78 -2.01 6.75
CA PRO A 62 -4.35 -2.16 6.50
C PRO A 62 -3.92 -3.63 6.53
N LEU A 63 -3.05 -4.01 5.59
CA LEU A 63 -2.34 -5.28 5.60
C LEU A 63 -1.02 -5.09 6.35
N GLY A 64 -0.81 -5.84 7.42
CA GLY A 64 0.42 -5.77 8.23
C GLY A 64 0.21 -6.40 9.61
N ASP A 65 1.28 -6.45 10.40
CA ASP A 65 1.21 -6.95 11.77
C ASP A 65 0.51 -5.95 12.72
N ALA A 66 0.27 -6.39 13.96
CA ALA A 66 -0.41 -5.57 14.96
C ALA A 66 0.36 -4.28 15.32
N GLY A 67 1.70 -4.31 15.29
CA GLY A 67 2.55 -3.15 15.54
C GLY A 67 2.45 -2.11 14.43
N PHE A 68 2.47 -2.55 13.18
CA PHE A 68 2.25 -1.72 12.00
C PHE A 68 0.86 -1.05 12.03
N VAL A 69 -0.19 -1.81 12.33
CA VAL A 69 -1.54 -1.26 12.43
C VAL A 69 -1.63 -0.22 13.56
N ALA A 70 -1.11 -0.53 14.75
CA ALA A 70 -1.09 0.42 15.88
C ALA A 70 -0.31 1.70 15.55
N HIS A 71 0.78 1.57 14.79
CA HIS A 71 1.53 2.72 14.31
C HIS A 71 0.69 3.60 13.38
N LEU A 72 -0.02 3.01 12.42
CA LEU A 72 -0.93 3.74 11.53
C LEU A 72 -2.08 4.41 12.28
N GLU A 73 -2.64 3.75 13.30
CA GLU A 73 -3.68 4.35 14.15
C GLU A 73 -3.15 5.60 14.86
N ARG A 74 -1.92 5.55 15.39
CA ARG A 74 -1.26 6.70 16.02
C ARG A 74 -0.99 7.84 15.03
N LEU A 75 -0.53 7.54 13.82
CA LEU A 75 -0.25 8.55 12.80
C LEU A 75 -1.54 9.24 12.30
N THR A 76 -2.62 8.48 12.16
CA THR A 76 -3.86 8.98 11.53
C THR A 76 -4.89 9.47 12.54
N GLY A 77 -4.77 9.10 13.82
CA GLY A 77 -5.80 9.33 14.83
C GLY A 77 -7.08 8.51 14.60
N ARG A 78 -7.05 7.53 13.69
CA ARG A 78 -8.20 6.70 13.32
C ARG A 78 -8.03 5.30 13.90
N LYS A 79 -9.15 4.67 14.26
CA LYS A 79 -9.17 3.23 14.59
C LYS A 79 -9.23 2.41 13.29
N LEU A 80 -8.18 1.66 13.01
CA LEU A 80 -7.98 0.87 11.80
C LEU A 80 -8.08 -0.63 12.09
N ALA A 81 -7.73 -1.05 13.31
CA ALA A 81 -7.84 -2.44 13.74
C ALA A 81 -9.31 -2.89 13.74
N ARG A 82 -9.53 -4.16 13.42
CA ARG A 82 -10.87 -4.77 13.45
C ARG A 82 -11.43 -4.69 14.87
N ALA A 83 -12.58 -4.04 15.02
CA ALA A 83 -13.31 -4.01 16.28
C ALA A 83 -13.96 -5.37 16.58
N LYS A 84 -14.23 -5.64 17.86
CA LYS A 84 -15.00 -6.82 18.28
C LYS A 84 -16.34 -6.82 17.52
N PRO A 85 -16.71 -7.95 16.87
CA PRO A 85 -18.04 -8.10 16.28
C PRO A 85 -19.12 -7.96 17.38
N GLY A 86 -20.21 -7.26 17.08
CA GLY A 86 -21.35 -7.09 17.99
C GLY A 86 -21.81 -5.65 18.14
N PRO A 87 -22.96 -5.42 18.80
CA PRO A 87 -23.49 -4.08 19.04
C PRO A 87 -22.49 -3.24 19.84
N LYS A 88 -22.41 -1.93 19.56
CA LYS A 88 -21.72 -1.01 20.45
C LYS A 88 -22.36 -1.10 21.85
N PRO A 89 -21.57 -1.15 22.94
CA PRO A 89 -22.13 -1.07 24.29
C PRO A 89 -23.03 0.17 24.39
N LYS A 90 -24.24 0.03 24.93
CA LYS A 90 -25.06 1.18 25.27
C LYS A 90 -24.33 1.94 26.38
N GLU A 91 -24.06 3.23 26.17
CA GLU A 91 -23.61 4.10 27.25
C GLU A 91 -24.64 4.01 28.37
N GLY A 92 -24.18 3.65 29.57
CA GLY A 92 -25.06 3.49 30.72
C GLY A 92 -25.79 4.80 30.99
N THR A 93 -27.12 4.74 30.99
CA THR A 93 -27.95 5.74 31.64
C THR A 93 -27.53 5.80 33.11
N ASN A 94 -26.75 6.82 33.50
CA ASN A 94 -26.70 7.24 34.89
C ASN A 94 -28.06 7.89 35.19
N GLY A 95 -28.65 7.49 36.32
CA GLY A 95 -30.03 7.76 36.73
C GLY A 95 -30.33 9.19 37.13
#